data_AF-A0A4R2QW69-F1
#
_entry.id   AF-A0A4R2QW69-F1
#
_cell.length_a   1.000
_cell.length_b   1.000
_cell.length_c   1.000
_cell.angle_alpha   90.00
_cell.angle_beta   90.00
_cell.angle_gamma   90.00
#
_symmetry.space_group_name_H-M   'P 1'
#
loop_
_entity.id
_entity.type
_entity.pdbx_description
1 polymer ?
#
loop_
_entity_poly.entity_id
_entity_poly.type
_entity_poly.pdbx_seq_one_letter_code
_entity_poly.pdbx_strand_id
1 'polypeptide(L)'
;MVSMTLSAEQRDSAVQELNEYLDELANKEIADPSDDLISSLVNRITAGELTRTEAAQLGVLLLVGGHETTANMIVLGTLALFEHPEQLATLRHA
;
A
#
# COMPACT_ATOMS: atom_id res chain seq x y z
N MET A 1 10.42 -0.33 4.32
CA MET A 1 10.13 -0.83 5.69
C MET A 1 9.98 0.39 6.56
N VAL A 2 8.88 0.49 7.33
CA VAL A 2 8.65 1.66 8.18
C VAL A 2 9.74 1.69 9.26
N SER A 3 10.52 2.77 9.30
CA SER A 3 11.60 2.88 10.27
C SER A 3 11.06 3.20 11.66
N MET A 4 11.29 2.30 12.61
CA MET A 4 10.91 2.50 14.02
C MET A 4 11.83 3.46 14.78
N THR A 5 12.90 3.97 14.15
CA THR A 5 13.84 4.91 14.76
C THR A 5 13.52 6.38 14.46
N LEU A 6 12.44 6.65 13.71
CA LEU A 6 12.02 8.00 13.38
C LEU A 6 11.38 8.70 14.59
N SER A 7 11.62 10.00 14.73
CA SER A 7 10.90 10.84 15.68
C SER A 7 9.40 10.89 15.33
N ALA A 8 8.57 11.34 16.27
CA ALA A 8 7.14 11.55 15.99
C ALA A 8 6.94 12.55 14.85
N GLU A 9 7.68 13.67 14.88
CA GLU A 9 7.63 14.72 13.86
C GLU A 9 8.03 14.20 12.46
N GLN A 10 9.03 13.33 12.37
CA GLN A 10 9.42 12.70 11.11
C GLN A 10 8.35 11.74 10.57
N ARG A 11 7.65 11.03 11.45
CA ARG A 11 6.54 10.14 11.04
C ARG A 11 5.36 10.96 10.54
N ASP A 12 5.01 12.04 11.22
CA ASP A 12 3.92 12.91 10.83
C ASP A 12 4.21 13.59 9.47
N SER A 13 5.45 14.06 9.25
CA SER A 13 5.89 14.59 7.95
C SER A 13 5.74 13.57 6.83
N ALA A 14 6.21 12.33 7.05
CA ALA A 14 6.12 11.28 6.03
C ALA A 14 4.66 10.90 5.70
N VAL A 15 3.78 10.86 6.71
CA VAL A 15 2.34 10.64 6.50
C VAL A 15 1.73 11.81 5.72
N GLN A 16 2.13 13.05 6.02
CA GLN A 16 1.65 14.22 5.29
C GLN A 16 2.09 14.21 3.83
N GLU A 17 3.37 13.96 3.54
CA GLU A 17 3.89 13.83 2.17
C GLU A 17 3.15 12.75 1.38
N LEU A 18 2.82 11.62 2.03
CA LEU A 18 2.06 10.56 1.39
C LEU A 18 0.60 10.96 1.09
N ASN A 19 -0.04 11.69 1.99
CA ASN A 19 -1.39 12.23 1.73
C ASN A 19 -1.38 13.25 0.59
N GLU A 20 -0.37 14.12 0.52
CA GLU A 20 -0.20 15.10 -0.56
C GLU A 20 -0.04 14.39 -1.92
N TYR A 21 0.81 13.36 -1.98
CA TYR A 21 0.98 12.53 -3.19
C TYR A 21 -0.33 11.87 -3.64
N LEU A 22 -1.12 11.34 -2.71
CA LEU A 22 -2.40 10.70 -3.05
C LEU A 22 -3.45 11.73 -3.53
N ASP A 23 -3.47 12.95 -2.99
CA ASP A 23 -4.35 14.01 -3.50
C ASP A 23 -3.94 14.44 -4.91
N GLU A 24 -2.64 14.54 -5.20
CA GLU A 24 -2.13 14.80 -6.56
C GLU A 24 -2.57 13.70 -7.54
N LEU A 25 -2.47 12.44 -7.14
CA LEU A 25 -2.88 11.31 -7.97
C LEU A 25 -4.40 11.32 -8.23
N ALA A 26 -5.20 11.64 -7.21
CA ALA A 26 -6.64 11.82 -7.36
C ALA A 26 -6.98 12.99 -8.31
N ASN A 27 -6.27 14.11 -8.22
CA ASN A 27 -6.45 15.26 -9.12
C ASN A 27 -6.11 14.91 -10.58
N LYS A 28 -5.06 14.10 -10.79
CA LYS A 28 -4.71 13.60 -12.12
C LYS A 28 -5.81 12.72 -12.70
N GLU A 29 -6.35 11.81 -11.90
CA GLU A 29 -7.45 10.92 -12.30
C GLU A 29 -8.75 11.68 -12.62
N ILE A 30 -9.05 12.76 -11.89
CA ILE A 30 -10.19 13.63 -12.22
C ILE A 30 -10.03 14.26 -13.62
N ALA A 31 -8.80 14.61 -14.01
CA ALA A 31 -8.50 15.24 -15.29
C ALA A 31 -8.44 14.23 -16.45
N ASP A 32 -7.93 13.02 -16.20
CA ASP A 32 -7.76 11.94 -17.18
C ASP A 32 -8.04 10.58 -16.53
N PRO A 33 -9.32 10.13 -16.52
CA PRO A 33 -9.71 8.92 -15.81
C PRO A 33 -9.11 7.64 -16.40
N SER A 34 -8.58 6.78 -15.53
CA SER A 34 -8.11 5.43 -15.82
C SER A 34 -9.02 4.35 -15.20
N ASP A 35 -8.70 3.07 -15.42
CA ASP A 35 -9.42 1.93 -14.84
C ASP A 35 -8.57 1.27 -13.75
N ASP A 36 -8.26 2.04 -12.71
CA ASP A 36 -7.47 1.58 -11.57
C ASP A 36 -8.15 1.86 -10.21
N LEU A 37 -7.47 1.44 -9.15
CA LEU A 37 -8.00 1.56 -7.79
C LEU A 37 -8.16 3.03 -7.36
N ILE A 38 -7.34 3.95 -7.88
CA ILE A 38 -7.42 5.38 -7.56
C ILE A 38 -8.63 5.99 -8.26
N SER A 39 -8.86 5.65 -9.53
CA SER A 39 -10.08 6.03 -10.26
C SER A 39 -11.33 5.54 -9.53
N SER A 40 -11.32 4.31 -8.98
CA SER A 40 -12.41 3.81 -8.14
C SER A 40 -12.64 4.66 -6.88
N LEU A 41 -11.58 5.15 -6.23
CA LEU A 41 -11.71 6.02 -5.05
C LEU A 41 -12.22 7.42 -5.44
N VAL A 42 -11.73 7.98 -6.55
CA VAL A 42 -12.18 9.26 -7.11
C VAL A 42 -13.68 9.23 -7.43
N ASN A 43 -14.16 8.17 -8.06
CA ASN A 43 -15.59 8.01 -8.37
C ASN A 43 -16.47 8.06 -7.12
N ARG A 44 -16.00 7.48 -6.00
CA ARG A 44 -16.71 7.51 -4.72
C ARG A 44 -16.67 8.88 -4.05
N ILE A 45 -15.60 9.66 -4.26
CA ILE A 45 -15.57 11.08 -3.88
C ILE A 45 -16.62 11.87 -4.66
N THR A 46 -16.67 11.69 -5.99
CA THR A 46 -17.63 12.38 -6.86
C THR A 46 -19.08 12.02 -6.52
N ALA A 47 -19.34 10.77 -6.11
CA ALA A 47 -20.64 10.32 -5.62
C ALA A 47 -21.01 10.89 -4.23
N GLY A 48 -20.09 11.55 -3.54
CA GLY A 48 -20.29 12.07 -2.18
C GLY A 48 -20.24 11.01 -1.08
N GLU A 49 -19.76 9.80 -1.39
CA GLU A 49 -19.63 8.70 -0.43
C GLU A 49 -18.36 8.80 0.43
N LEU A 50 -17.33 9.48 -0.09
CA LEU A 50 -16.05 9.70 0.58
C LEU A 50 -15.65 11.16 0.48
N THR A 51 -15.07 11.68 1.55
CA THR A 51 -14.26 12.90 1.48
C THR A 51 -12.90 12.59 0.85
N ARG A 52 -12.23 13.63 0.34
CA ARG A 52 -10.84 13.51 -0.16
C ARG A 52 -9.89 12.96 0.90
N THR A 53 -10.03 13.43 2.14
CA THR A 53 -9.21 12.97 3.27
C THR A 53 -9.42 11.49 3.57
N GLU A 54 -10.67 11.00 3.57
CA GLU A 54 -10.96 9.57 3.78
C GLU A 54 -10.41 8.71 2.64
N ALA A 55 -10.53 9.16 1.40
CA ALA A 55 -9.97 8.46 0.24
C ALA A 55 -8.43 8.38 0.31
N ALA A 56 -7.75 9.46 0.68
CA ALA A 56 -6.30 9.47 0.89
C ALA A 56 -5.91 8.49 2.01
N GLN A 57 -6.61 8.52 3.15
CA GLN A 57 -6.37 7.58 4.26
C GLN A 57 -6.56 6.11 3.85
N LEU A 58 -7.59 5.80 3.06
CA LEU A 58 -7.80 4.46 2.51
C LEU A 58 -6.67 4.07 1.54
N GLY A 59 -6.21 5.00 0.71
CA GLY A 59 -5.05 4.79 -0.17
C GLY A 59 -3.78 4.46 0.62
N VAL A 60 -3.50 5.21 1.70
CA VAL A 60 -2.38 4.93 2.62
C VAL A 60 -2.51 3.53 3.24
N LEU A 61 -3.70 3.19 3.74
CA LEU A 61 -3.96 1.90 4.37
C LEU A 61 -3.69 0.74 3.40
N LEU A 62 -4.16 0.85 2.15
CA LEU A 62 -3.95 -0.16 1.12
C LEU A 62 -2.48 -0.27 0.72
N LEU A 63 -1.79 0.86 0.57
CA LEU A 63 -0.37 0.89 0.20
C LEU A 63 0.49 0.23 1.27
N VAL A 64 0.32 0.62 2.53
CA VAL A 64 1.10 0.07 3.65
C VAL A 64 0.71 -1.39 3.89
N GLY A 65 -0.58 -1.68 3.96
CA GLY A 65 -1.11 -3.01 4.28
C GLY A 65 -0.69 -4.05 3.26
N GLY A 66 -0.77 -3.75 1.97
CA GLY A 66 -0.43 -4.69 0.90
C GLY A 66 1.08 -4.86 0.68
N HIS A 67 1.86 -3.79 0.84
CA HIS A 67 3.28 -3.82 0.54
C HIS A 67 4.09 -4.50 1.65
N GLU A 68 3.88 -4.14 2.92
CA GLU A 68 4.75 -4.58 4.01
C GLU A 68 4.48 -6.04 4.40
N THR A 69 3.21 -6.44 4.51
CA THR A 69 2.84 -7.81 4.92
C THR A 69 3.25 -8.85 3.89
N THR A 70 2.98 -8.58 2.61
CA THR A 70 3.32 -9.48 1.49
C THR A 70 4.83 -9.60 1.33
N ALA A 71 5.56 -8.47 1.37
CA ALA A 71 7.02 -8.51 1.29
C ALA A 71 7.63 -9.33 2.44
N ASN A 72 7.14 -9.12 3.67
CA ASN A 72 7.60 -9.87 4.82
C ASN A 72 7.27 -11.37 4.69
N MET A 73 6.08 -11.72 4.20
CA MET A 73 5.70 -13.11 3.96
C MET A 73 6.52 -13.79 2.88
N ILE A 74 6.87 -13.09 1.80
CA ILE A 74 7.79 -13.63 0.78
C ILE A 74 9.16 -13.92 1.38
N VAL A 75 9.72 -12.98 2.14
CA VAL A 75 11.03 -13.15 2.78
C VAL A 75 11.02 -14.29 3.78
N LEU A 76 10.07 -14.30 4.71
CA LEU A 76 9.96 -15.33 5.74
C LEU A 76 9.65 -16.70 5.14
N GLY A 77 8.77 -16.77 4.15
CA GLY A 77 8.46 -18.00 3.42
C GLY A 77 9.70 -18.53 2.69
N THR A 78 10.46 -17.66 2.04
CA THR A 78 11.72 -18.04 1.36
C THR A 78 12.75 -18.56 2.36
N LEU A 79 12.91 -17.90 3.52
CA LEU A 79 13.80 -18.35 4.59
C LEU A 79 13.37 -19.73 5.11
N ALA A 80 12.09 -19.90 5.44
CA ALA A 80 11.56 -21.17 5.92
C ALA A 80 11.78 -22.31 4.91
N LEU A 81 11.61 -22.05 3.61
CA LEU A 81 11.91 -23.04 2.56
C LEU A 81 13.39 -23.42 2.48
N PHE A 82 14.31 -22.50 2.79
CA PHE A 82 15.74 -22.82 2.88
C PHE A 82 16.12 -23.56 4.16
N GLU A 83 15.42 -23.30 5.27
CA GLU A 83 15.57 -24.06 6.52
C GLU A 83 14.96 -25.47 6.43
N HIS A 84 14.00 -25.69 5.51
CA HIS A 84 13.30 -26.96 5.29
C HIS A 84 13.40 -27.45 3.82
N PRO A 85 14.55 -27.98 3.38
CA PRO A 85 14.78 -28.36 1.98
C PRO A 85 13.80 -29.41 1.43
N GLU A 86 13.26 -30.29 2.27
CA GLU A 86 12.25 -31.28 1.90
C GLU A 86 10.91 -30.65 1.51
N GLN A 87 10.51 -29.56 2.18
CA GLN A 87 9.31 -28.79 1.83
C GLN A 87 9.52 -28.03 0.53
N LEU A 88 10.72 -27.46 0.33
CA LEU A 88 11.10 -26.82 -0.93
C LEU A 88 11.12 -27.82 -2.09
N ALA A 89 11.65 -29.03 -1.89
CA ALA A 89 11.61 -30.08 -2.91
C ALA A 89 10.18 -30.46 -3.28
N THR A 90 9.29 -30.59 -2.28
CA THR A 90 7.87 -30.86 -2.50
C THR A 90 7.22 -29.75 -3.34
N LEU A 91 7.43 -28.48 -2.98
CA LEU A 91 6.88 -27.34 -3.72
C LEU A 91 7.37 -27.25 -5.17
N ARG A 92 8.63 -27.60 -5.45
CA ARG A 92 9.21 -27.58 -6.82
C ARG A 92 8.71 -28.70 -7.72
N HIS A 93 8.12 -29.74 -7.14
CA HIS A 93 7.57 -30.89 -7.84
C HIS A 93 6.04 -30.99 -7.73
N ALA A 94 5.38 -29.96 -7.18
CA ALA A 94 3.94 -29.82 -7.09
C ALA A 94 3.30 -29.32 -8.40
#